data_AF-A0A7K4AIV8-F1
#
_entry.id   AF-A0A7K4AIV8-F1
#
_cell.length_a   1.000
_cell.length_b   1.000
_cell.length_c   1.000
_cell.angle_alpha   90.00
_cell.angle_beta   90.00
_cell.angle_gamma   90.00
#
_symmetry.space_group_name_H-M   'P 1'
#
loop_
_entity.id
_entity.type
_entity.pdbx_description
1 polymer ?
#
loop_
_entity_poly.entity_id
_entity_poly.type
_entity_poly.pdbx_seq_one_letter_code
_entity_poly.pdbx_strand_id
1 'polypeptide(L)'
;MGVLCGTLLAALVLIESASAGAECASLGGGCDDSNGGWDPMAKLDEIGNVTATQQSAGTNWAKKSREIRWGMNSSQGAEDEKGEENESAVAPDSVPQAEAEEAKDVQIAAPLKLKELQINMTRSLKAREMLLPLDEVDDADDADDADILLDVSENSSLHIEGSIYIPYMEFFLQPGILKQADEVASILGEAGISREDSVVIYGECLPCGGGPSVATYVYWMMKSLGHEKAIVLDGTAEDWATAGGATSGSAEVLPRKEYIPLVNSNHTATFDLVKSGQVQIIDARTPPEFAMGTIPGSVSMPYESVLADKKITGEDRLDMVFMVLNKNQPVVVFTNTGMKGSVVWFALEMMGYDARLYSYQDWMANQQPDLREVDGSGGLNETAI
;
A
#
# COMPACT_ATOMS: atom_id res chain seq x y z
N MET A 1 50.57 -18.09 54.42
CA MET A 1 50.78 -19.54 54.62
C MET A 1 49.74 -20.22 53.73
N GLY A 2 50.05 -20.71 52.52
CA GLY A 2 50.92 -21.86 52.21
C GLY A 2 50.24 -23.13 52.73
N VAL A 3 49.83 -24.15 51.97
CA VAL A 3 50.52 -24.95 50.92
C VAL A 3 49.45 -25.94 50.37
N LEU A 4 49.13 -25.92 49.07
CA LEU A 4 49.37 -26.96 48.02
C LEU A 4 48.67 -28.34 48.18
N CYS A 5 47.92 -28.79 47.16
CA CYS A 5 48.42 -29.61 46.02
C CYS A 5 47.38 -30.62 45.50
N GLY A 6 47.36 -30.81 44.17
CA GLY A 6 46.67 -31.89 43.45
C GLY A 6 46.05 -31.39 42.13
N THR A 7 46.86 -30.96 41.14
CA THR A 7 47.22 -31.72 39.91
C THR A 7 46.00 -32.24 39.12
N LEU A 8 45.79 -31.99 37.83
CA LEU A 8 46.74 -32.03 36.71
C LEU A 8 46.07 -31.49 35.40
N LEU A 9 46.88 -30.80 34.59
CA LEU A 9 46.95 -30.63 33.11
C LEU A 9 45.89 -31.30 32.19
N ALA A 10 45.61 -30.86 30.95
CA ALA A 10 45.96 -29.71 30.09
C ALA A 10 45.33 -29.93 28.68
N ALA A 11 45.43 -28.89 27.83
CA ALA A 11 45.56 -28.91 26.36
C ALA A 11 44.26 -28.97 25.51
N LEU A 12 43.88 -27.86 24.84
CA LEU A 12 44.18 -27.47 23.42
C LEU A 12 43.13 -28.12 22.46
N VAL A 13 42.47 -27.48 21.48
CA VAL A 13 42.74 -26.29 20.67
C VAL A 13 41.53 -25.96 19.76
N LEU A 14 41.27 -24.65 19.58
CA LEU A 14 40.78 -23.85 18.41
C LEU A 14 39.57 -24.37 17.59
N ILE A 15 38.67 -23.53 17.03
CA ILE A 15 38.93 -22.48 16.03
C ILE A 15 37.74 -21.51 15.96
N GLU A 16 38.03 -20.20 15.86
CA GLU A 16 37.17 -19.13 15.34
C GLU A 16 36.91 -19.31 13.85
N SER A 17 35.72 -19.01 13.33
CA SER A 17 35.56 -18.01 12.26
C SER A 17 34.10 -17.87 11.82
N ALA A 18 33.63 -16.64 11.83
CA ALA A 18 32.65 -16.17 10.89
C ALA A 18 33.34 -15.96 9.53
N SER A 19 32.72 -16.40 8.43
CA SER A 19 32.70 -15.58 7.22
C SER A 19 31.59 -16.04 6.27
N ALA A 20 30.86 -15.03 5.80
CA ALA A 20 30.17 -15.07 4.53
C ALA A 20 31.20 -15.27 3.40
N GLY A 21 30.81 -16.03 2.39
CA GLY A 21 31.53 -16.14 1.13
C GLY A 21 30.52 -16.29 0.01
N ALA A 22 30.43 -15.26 -0.82
CA ALA A 22 29.60 -15.15 -2.00
C ALA A 22 30.05 -16.10 -3.11
N GLU A 23 29.10 -16.63 -3.88
CA GLU A 23 29.33 -17.06 -5.25
C GLU A 23 29.26 -15.84 -6.17
N CYS A 24 30.40 -15.45 -6.75
CA CYS A 24 30.45 -14.72 -8.02
C CYS A 24 31.77 -15.10 -8.70
N ALA A 25 31.67 -15.97 -9.69
CA ALA A 25 32.71 -16.21 -10.67
C ALA A 25 32.50 -15.29 -11.88
N SER A 26 33.60 -14.98 -12.56
CA SER A 26 33.69 -14.44 -13.93
C SER A 26 33.58 -12.92 -14.08
N LEU A 27 34.73 -12.23 -14.05
CA LEU A 27 35.44 -11.70 -15.24
C LEU A 27 36.67 -10.91 -14.76
N GLY A 28 37.82 -11.15 -15.37
CA GLY A 28 39.13 -10.72 -14.87
C GLY A 28 39.42 -9.22 -14.90
N GLY A 29 40.25 -8.79 -13.95
CA GLY A 29 40.87 -7.46 -13.87
C GLY A 29 41.57 -7.30 -12.52
N GLY A 30 42.87 -6.97 -12.52
CA GLY A 30 43.78 -7.13 -11.38
C GLY A 30 43.48 -6.30 -10.14
N CYS A 31 43.90 -6.83 -8.98
CA CYS A 31 43.94 -6.15 -7.70
C CYS A 31 45.13 -5.19 -7.66
N ASP A 32 44.88 -3.91 -7.41
CA ASP A 32 45.88 -2.95 -6.96
C ASP A 32 45.44 -2.46 -5.58
N ASP A 33 46.17 -2.88 -4.54
CA ASP A 33 45.97 -2.48 -3.15
C ASP A 33 46.60 -1.11 -2.92
N SER A 34 45.79 -0.07 -2.75
CA SER A 34 46.23 1.20 -2.14
C SER A 34 45.04 2.10 -1.73
N ASN A 35 44.96 2.32 -0.41
CA ASN A 35 44.48 3.54 0.25
C ASN A 35 43.00 3.62 0.70
N GLY A 36 42.81 3.67 2.03
CA GLY A 36 41.73 4.44 2.67
C GLY A 36 40.44 3.70 3.03
N GLY A 37 40.48 2.80 4.00
CA GLY A 37 39.27 2.22 4.60
C GLY A 37 38.45 3.29 5.35
N TRP A 38 37.18 3.42 4.95
CA TRP A 38 36.15 4.17 5.66
C TRP A 38 35.64 3.32 6.84
N ASP A 39 35.74 3.84 8.07
CA ASP A 39 35.15 3.23 9.27
C ASP A 39 33.85 3.97 9.66
N PRO A 40 32.68 3.33 9.52
CA PRO A 40 31.39 3.95 9.82
C PRO A 40 31.08 4.10 11.33
N MET A 41 31.95 3.62 12.23
CA MET A 41 31.76 3.75 13.69
C MET A 41 32.45 4.97 14.30
N ALA A 42 33.36 5.63 13.59
CA ALA A 42 34.14 6.76 14.10
C ALA A 42 33.42 8.13 14.05
N LYS A 43 32.11 8.18 13.76
CA LYS A 43 31.36 9.45 13.58
C LYS A 43 30.18 9.67 14.54
N LEU A 44 30.07 8.87 15.60
CA LEU A 44 28.99 9.00 16.59
C LEU A 44 29.37 9.80 17.85
N ASP A 45 30.64 10.21 18.00
CA ASP A 45 31.10 10.98 19.17
C ASP A 45 31.14 12.51 18.99
N GLU A 46 30.64 13.04 17.86
CA GLU A 46 30.80 14.48 17.53
C GLU A 46 29.52 15.34 17.55
N ILE A 47 28.38 14.84 18.05
CA ILE A 47 27.18 15.66 18.24
C ILE A 47 26.65 15.50 19.66
N GLY A 48 27.40 16.08 20.61
CA GLY A 48 27.00 16.06 22.01
C GLY A 48 27.87 16.93 22.91
N ASN A 49 27.93 18.25 22.68
CA ASN A 49 28.03 19.17 23.81
C ASN A 49 27.68 20.63 23.47
N VAL A 50 26.96 21.25 24.40
CA VAL A 50 26.50 22.65 24.38
C VAL A 50 27.41 23.52 25.24
N THR A 51 27.82 24.72 24.79
CA THR A 51 27.79 25.99 25.59
C THR A 51 28.33 27.22 24.83
N ALA A 52 27.44 28.21 24.69
CA ALA A 52 27.53 29.66 24.47
C ALA A 52 28.86 30.40 24.14
N THR A 53 28.82 31.29 23.14
CA THR A 53 28.74 32.77 23.33
C THR A 53 28.53 33.55 22.00
N GLN A 54 27.94 34.75 22.15
CA GLN A 54 27.38 35.67 21.14
C GLN A 54 28.37 36.18 20.07
N GLN A 55 27.89 36.34 18.82
CA GLN A 55 28.00 37.64 18.10
C GLN A 55 27.02 37.76 16.92
N SER A 56 26.55 38.99 16.72
CA SER A 56 25.48 39.44 15.84
C SER A 56 25.89 39.75 14.39
N ALA A 57 25.02 39.41 13.44
CA ALA A 57 24.67 40.17 12.21
C ALA A 57 23.57 39.32 11.51
N GLY A 58 22.36 39.76 11.16
CA GLY A 58 21.88 41.06 10.74
C GLY A 58 21.52 40.97 9.25
N THR A 59 20.29 40.59 8.90
CA THR A 59 19.55 41.12 7.73
C THR A 59 18.08 40.65 7.70
N ASN A 60 17.22 41.66 7.63
CA ASN A 60 15.77 41.70 7.44
C ASN A 60 15.16 40.73 6.42
N TRP A 61 14.05 40.09 6.81
CA TRP A 61 12.84 40.00 5.98
C TRP A 61 11.59 39.94 6.88
N ALA A 62 10.56 40.68 6.50
CA ALA A 62 9.48 41.14 7.38
C ALA A 62 8.28 40.18 7.46
N LYS A 63 7.91 39.81 8.70
CA LYS A 63 6.57 39.34 9.05
C LYS A 63 5.53 40.44 8.79
N LYS A 64 4.78 40.34 7.70
CA LYS A 64 3.41 40.86 7.56
C LYS A 64 2.82 40.35 6.25
N SER A 65 1.86 39.45 6.33
CA SER A 65 0.68 39.33 5.44
C SER A 65 -0.05 38.02 5.74
N ARG A 66 -0.68 37.94 6.91
CA ARG A 66 -1.89 37.13 7.10
C ARG A 66 -2.94 38.07 7.69
N GLU A 67 -4.11 38.03 7.05
CA GLU A 67 -5.40 38.56 7.49
C GLU A 67 -5.65 40.07 7.34
N ILE A 68 -6.34 40.45 6.24
CA ILE A 68 -7.49 41.37 6.23
C ILE A 68 -8.42 41.01 5.05
N ARG A 69 -9.64 40.51 5.34
CA ARG A 69 -10.96 40.74 4.69
C ARG A 69 -11.92 39.69 5.29
N TRP A 70 -12.78 39.91 6.30
CA TRP A 70 -13.72 40.96 6.71
C TRP A 70 -13.79 40.89 8.26
N GLY A 71 -13.98 41.92 9.08
CA GLY A 71 -14.72 43.16 8.93
C GLY A 71 -15.70 43.30 10.10
N MET A 72 -15.22 43.81 11.24
CA MET A 72 -15.96 44.60 12.26
C MET A 72 -17.05 43.87 13.10
N ASN A 73 -17.29 44.17 14.38
CA ASN A 73 -16.61 45.00 15.38
C ASN A 73 -17.08 44.56 16.79
N SER A 74 -16.17 44.80 17.72
CA SER A 74 -16.24 44.71 19.18
C SER A 74 -17.33 45.52 19.89
N SER A 75 -17.68 45.06 21.10
CA SER A 75 -17.78 45.85 22.34
C SER A 75 -17.67 44.85 23.51
N GLN A 76 -16.47 44.62 24.07
CA GLN A 76 -15.90 45.27 25.26
C GLN A 76 -16.81 45.34 26.49
N GLY A 77 -16.29 44.81 27.61
CA GLY A 77 -16.77 45.06 28.97
C GLY A 77 -16.41 43.93 29.93
N ALA A 78 -15.18 43.94 30.45
CA ALA A 78 -14.80 43.18 31.65
C ALA A 78 -15.06 44.05 32.89
N GLU A 79 -15.53 43.44 33.98
CA GLU A 79 -14.94 43.46 35.34
C GLU A 79 -15.96 43.06 36.42
N ASP A 80 -15.55 42.04 37.18
CA ASP A 80 -15.54 41.90 38.65
C ASP A 80 -16.79 41.77 39.56
N GLU A 81 -16.67 40.69 40.34
CA GLU A 81 -16.91 40.52 41.79
C GLU A 81 -18.31 40.36 42.41
N LYS A 82 -18.39 39.23 43.15
CA LYS A 82 -18.98 38.97 44.48
C LYS A 82 -20.51 38.86 44.66
N GLY A 83 -20.87 37.77 45.34
CA GLY A 83 -21.63 37.88 46.60
C GLY A 83 -22.89 37.01 46.73
N GLU A 84 -22.82 36.06 47.68
CA GLU A 84 -23.89 35.66 48.64
C GLU A 84 -25.09 34.84 48.11
N GLU A 85 -25.21 33.56 48.50
CA GLU A 85 -25.75 33.00 49.77
C GLU A 85 -27.29 32.86 49.77
N ASN A 86 -27.80 31.62 49.86
CA ASN A 86 -28.55 31.07 51.02
C ASN A 86 -29.15 29.69 50.69
N GLU A 87 -28.81 28.65 51.48
CA GLU A 87 -29.66 27.98 52.49
C GLU A 87 -30.78 27.08 51.90
N SER A 88 -31.07 25.86 52.37
CA SER A 88 -30.88 25.26 53.69
C SER A 88 -31.03 23.73 53.62
N ALA A 89 -30.43 23.06 54.60
CA ALA A 89 -30.43 21.61 54.81
C ALA A 89 -31.65 21.10 55.59
N VAL A 90 -32.08 19.85 55.38
CA VAL A 90 -32.64 18.95 56.42
C VAL A 90 -32.43 17.47 56.01
N ALA A 91 -31.88 16.67 56.92
CA ALA A 91 -31.94 15.20 57.02
C ALA A 91 -32.69 14.84 58.34
N PRO A 92 -32.99 13.59 58.77
CA PRO A 92 -32.47 12.29 58.32
C PRO A 92 -33.47 11.08 58.36
N ASP A 93 -32.90 9.87 58.32
CA ASP A 93 -33.37 8.54 58.76
C ASP A 93 -34.13 7.63 57.77
N SER A 94 -33.44 6.59 57.24
CA SER A 94 -33.37 5.25 57.86
C SER A 94 -32.79 4.20 56.89
N VAL A 95 -31.93 3.31 57.41
CA VAL A 95 -31.29 2.16 56.76
C VAL A 95 -32.01 0.88 57.23
N PRO A 96 -32.16 -0.18 56.41
CA PRO A 96 -31.27 -1.35 56.55
C PRO A 96 -30.72 -1.93 55.23
N GLN A 97 -29.58 -2.62 55.40
CA GLN A 97 -28.68 -3.27 54.44
C GLN A 97 -29.26 -4.47 53.66
N ALA A 98 -28.72 -4.71 52.47
CA ALA A 98 -28.31 -5.98 51.84
C ALA A 98 -28.18 -5.71 50.32
N GLU A 99 -27.26 -6.20 49.50
CA GLU A 99 -26.09 -7.09 49.55
C GLU A 99 -25.29 -6.73 48.28
N ALA A 100 -23.97 -6.88 48.32
CA ALA A 100 -23.09 -6.56 47.21
C ALA A 100 -23.04 -7.72 46.20
N GLU A 101 -23.22 -7.42 44.91
CA GLU A 101 -22.62 -8.21 43.84
C GLU A 101 -21.92 -7.30 42.82
N GLU A 102 -20.77 -7.81 42.39
CA GLU A 102 -19.63 -7.15 41.76
C GLU A 102 -19.86 -7.04 40.24
N ALA A 103 -20.16 -5.84 39.73
CA ALA A 103 -20.19 -5.59 38.30
C ALA A 103 -18.77 -5.33 37.77
N LYS A 104 -18.19 -6.31 37.07
CA LYS A 104 -16.93 -6.17 36.34
C LYS A 104 -17.17 -5.81 34.87
N ASP A 105 -16.53 -4.72 34.47
CA ASP A 105 -16.10 -4.27 33.14
C ASP A 105 -16.73 -4.95 31.91
N VAL A 106 -17.64 -4.21 31.26
CA VAL A 106 -17.92 -4.34 29.83
C VAL A 106 -17.23 -3.16 29.13
N GLN A 107 -16.03 -3.40 28.59
CA GLN A 107 -15.33 -2.39 27.79
C GLN A 107 -15.47 -2.68 26.28
N ILE A 108 -16.37 -1.91 25.65
CA ILE A 108 -16.20 -1.16 24.39
C ILE A 108 -15.58 -1.94 23.20
N ALA A 109 -16.38 -2.82 22.57
CA ALA A 109 -16.18 -3.26 21.18
C ALA A 109 -17.37 -2.91 20.24
N ALA A 110 -18.47 -2.41 20.80
CA ALA A 110 -19.71 -2.15 20.08
C ALA A 110 -19.68 -1.00 19.04
N PRO A 111 -18.94 0.12 19.23
CA PRO A 111 -19.05 1.26 18.30
C PRO A 111 -18.30 1.06 16.99
N LEU A 112 -17.22 0.25 16.96
CA LEU A 112 -16.51 -0.09 15.73
C LEU A 112 -17.30 -1.09 14.89
N LYS A 113 -17.80 -2.15 15.54
CA LYS A 113 -18.56 -3.21 14.87
C LYS A 113 -19.83 -2.68 14.19
N LEU A 114 -20.54 -1.75 14.83
CA LEU A 114 -21.72 -1.11 14.23
C LEU A 114 -21.37 -0.19 13.06
N LYS A 115 -20.20 0.47 13.10
CA LYS A 115 -19.73 1.35 12.03
C LYS A 115 -19.22 0.55 10.82
N GLU A 116 -18.54 -0.57 11.05
CA GLU A 116 -18.15 -1.54 10.01
C GLU A 116 -19.37 -2.22 9.38
N LEU A 117 -20.35 -2.67 10.18
CA LEU A 117 -21.63 -3.20 9.68
C LEU A 117 -22.42 -2.16 8.87
N GLN A 118 -22.38 -0.88 9.25
CA GLN A 118 -22.97 0.19 8.45
C GLN A 118 -22.20 0.41 7.14
N ILE A 119 -20.87 0.36 7.14
CA ILE A 119 -20.06 0.46 5.91
C ILE A 119 -20.41 -0.69 4.93
N ASN A 120 -20.56 -1.93 5.43
CA ASN A 120 -20.89 -3.10 4.61
C ASN A 120 -22.30 -3.03 3.99
N MET A 121 -23.26 -2.37 4.65
CA MET A 121 -24.62 -2.17 4.14
C MET A 121 -24.80 -0.94 3.22
N THR A 122 -23.78 -0.11 3.02
CA THR A 122 -23.91 1.15 2.26
C THR A 122 -23.28 1.09 0.86
N ARG A 123 -22.50 0.05 0.55
CA ARG A 123 -21.86 -0.07 -0.78
C ARG A 123 -22.89 -0.33 -1.88
N SER A 124 -22.71 0.33 -3.02
CA SER A 124 -23.49 0.11 -4.23
C SER A 124 -23.39 -1.34 -4.73
N LEU A 125 -24.34 -1.78 -5.57
CA LEU A 125 -24.30 -3.14 -6.14
C LEU A 125 -23.01 -3.40 -6.91
N LYS A 126 -22.56 -2.43 -7.72
CA LYS A 126 -21.28 -2.53 -8.44
C LYS A 126 -20.10 -2.67 -7.47
N ALA A 127 -20.14 -1.96 -6.35
CA ALA A 127 -19.10 -2.08 -5.34
C ALA A 127 -19.07 -3.46 -4.68
N ARG A 128 -20.24 -4.03 -4.39
CA ARG A 128 -20.37 -5.39 -3.84
C ARG A 128 -19.97 -6.49 -4.83
N GLU A 129 -20.14 -6.26 -6.13
CA GLU A 129 -19.64 -7.17 -7.18
C GLU A 129 -18.11 -7.17 -7.30
N MET A 130 -17.43 -6.14 -6.78
CA MET A 130 -15.98 -5.99 -6.87
C MET A 130 -15.25 -6.22 -5.55
N LEU A 131 -15.89 -5.90 -4.41
CA LEU A 131 -15.32 -5.94 -3.09
C LEU A 131 -16.26 -6.66 -2.11
N LEU A 132 -15.86 -7.87 -1.71
CA LEU A 132 -16.63 -8.79 -0.88
C LEU A 132 -16.41 -8.52 0.61
N PRO A 133 -17.44 -8.17 1.38
CA PRO A 133 -17.34 -8.07 2.83
C PRO A 133 -16.97 -9.42 3.48
N LEU A 134 -16.22 -9.39 4.58
CA LEU A 134 -15.79 -10.60 5.31
C LEU A 134 -16.97 -11.47 5.78
N ASP A 135 -18.11 -10.85 6.10
CA ASP A 135 -19.32 -11.53 6.59
C ASP A 135 -20.20 -12.11 5.48
N GLU A 136 -19.82 -11.91 4.21
CA GLU A 136 -20.55 -12.39 3.03
C GLU A 136 -19.78 -13.48 2.26
N VAL A 137 -18.64 -13.93 2.78
CA VAL A 137 -17.96 -15.10 2.22
C VAL A 137 -18.79 -16.33 2.57
N ASP A 138 -19.37 -16.98 1.57
CA ASP A 138 -20.15 -18.19 1.77
C ASP A 138 -19.26 -19.32 2.32
N ASP A 139 -19.64 -19.87 3.47
CA ASP A 139 -19.06 -21.12 3.97
C ASP A 139 -19.39 -22.21 2.93
N ALA A 140 -18.34 -22.81 2.33
CA ALA A 140 -18.36 -23.65 1.13
C ALA A 140 -19.08 -25.01 1.27
N ASP A 141 -20.30 -25.03 1.83
CA ASP A 141 -21.10 -26.25 2.03
C ASP A 141 -21.65 -26.84 0.71
N ASP A 142 -21.65 -26.07 -0.39
CA ASP A 142 -22.02 -26.53 -1.74
C ASP A 142 -20.78 -26.57 -2.67
N ALA A 143 -20.17 -27.75 -2.76
CA ALA A 143 -18.85 -27.97 -3.38
C ALA A 143 -18.76 -27.76 -4.91
N ASP A 144 -19.88 -27.61 -5.63
CA ASP A 144 -19.89 -27.56 -7.10
C ASP A 144 -19.78 -26.13 -7.66
N ASP A 145 -19.95 -25.08 -6.85
CA ASP A 145 -19.91 -23.66 -7.26
C ASP A 145 -19.16 -22.74 -6.26
N ALA A 146 -18.37 -23.31 -5.34
CA ALA A 146 -17.67 -22.54 -4.31
C ALA A 146 -16.58 -21.60 -4.87
N ASP A 147 -16.45 -20.42 -4.27
CA ASP A 147 -15.39 -19.46 -4.59
C ASP A 147 -14.00 -20.01 -4.23
N ILE A 148 -13.05 -19.88 -5.14
CA ILE A 148 -11.64 -20.14 -4.86
C ILE A 148 -11.08 -18.92 -4.11
N LEU A 149 -10.76 -19.10 -2.84
CA LEU A 149 -10.05 -18.09 -2.06
C LEU A 149 -8.56 -18.10 -2.44
N LEU A 150 -8.04 -16.97 -2.89
CA LEU A 150 -6.65 -16.81 -3.35
C LEU A 150 -5.91 -15.78 -2.49
N ASP A 151 -4.94 -16.27 -1.69
CA ASP A 151 -3.98 -15.44 -0.97
C ASP A 151 -2.83 -15.02 -1.89
N VAL A 152 -2.63 -13.71 -2.06
CA VAL A 152 -1.53 -13.15 -2.86
C VAL A 152 -0.51 -12.37 -2.04
N SER A 153 -0.56 -12.49 -0.71
CA SER A 153 0.41 -11.84 0.18
C SER A 153 1.82 -12.37 -0.07
N GLU A 154 2.83 -11.59 0.27
CA GLU A 154 4.22 -12.03 0.16
C GLU A 154 4.68 -12.64 1.48
N ASN A 155 5.19 -13.88 1.44
CA ASN A 155 5.63 -14.64 2.62
C ASN A 155 4.55 -14.83 3.71
N SER A 156 3.31 -15.16 3.29
CA SER A 156 2.21 -15.44 4.21
C SER A 156 2.47 -16.71 5.04
N SER A 157 2.09 -16.68 6.32
CA SER A 157 2.11 -17.84 7.23
C SER A 157 0.77 -18.13 7.89
N LEU A 158 -0.25 -17.32 7.56
CA LEU A 158 -1.61 -17.44 8.04
C LEU A 158 -2.54 -17.25 6.83
N HIS A 159 -3.33 -18.26 6.55
CA HIS A 159 -4.24 -18.29 5.41
C HIS A 159 -5.68 -18.48 5.90
N ILE A 160 -6.65 -18.01 5.11
CA ILE A 160 -8.04 -18.43 5.29
C ILE A 160 -8.12 -19.93 4.99
N GLU A 161 -8.84 -20.70 5.81
CA GLU A 161 -8.94 -22.15 5.61
C GLU A 161 -9.51 -22.47 4.21
N GLY A 162 -8.90 -23.43 3.52
CA GLY A 162 -9.26 -23.79 2.14
C GLY A 162 -8.71 -22.88 1.03
N SER A 163 -8.05 -21.76 1.37
CA SER A 163 -7.45 -20.89 0.36
C SER A 163 -6.20 -21.48 -0.28
N ILE A 164 -6.01 -21.18 -1.55
CA ILE A 164 -4.75 -21.40 -2.27
C ILE A 164 -3.85 -20.17 -2.11
N TYR A 165 -2.55 -20.37 -2.37
CA TYR A 165 -1.54 -19.33 -2.18
C TYR A 165 -0.67 -19.18 -3.42
N ILE A 166 -0.60 -17.95 -3.93
CA ILE A 166 0.34 -17.57 -5.00
C ILE A 166 0.96 -16.22 -4.61
N PRO A 167 2.21 -16.18 -4.13
CA PRO A 167 2.88 -14.93 -3.81
C PRO A 167 2.83 -13.98 -5.02
N TYR A 168 2.40 -12.74 -4.83
CA TYR A 168 2.18 -11.85 -5.98
C TYR A 168 3.42 -11.65 -6.85
N MET A 169 4.63 -11.78 -6.28
CA MET A 169 5.90 -11.64 -7.00
C MET A 169 6.09 -12.71 -8.09
N GLU A 170 5.45 -13.88 -7.97
CA GLU A 170 5.48 -14.93 -9.00
C GLU A 170 4.94 -14.42 -10.35
N PHE A 171 4.05 -13.42 -10.34
CA PHE A 171 3.50 -12.83 -11.56
C PHE A 171 4.44 -11.84 -12.26
N PHE A 172 5.58 -11.49 -11.66
CA PHE A 172 6.49 -10.46 -12.18
C PHE A 172 7.80 -11.07 -12.68
N LEU A 173 8.36 -10.49 -13.74
CA LEU A 173 9.74 -10.77 -14.16
C LEU A 173 10.74 -9.99 -13.29
N GLN A 174 10.35 -8.77 -12.95
CA GLN A 174 11.04 -7.85 -12.05
C GLN A 174 10.02 -6.82 -11.53
N PRO A 175 10.31 -6.08 -10.44
CA PRO A 175 9.35 -5.12 -9.89
C PRO A 175 8.79 -4.15 -10.93
N GLY A 176 7.47 -4.16 -11.10
CA GLY A 176 6.75 -3.31 -12.05
C GLY A 176 6.68 -3.83 -13.50
N ILE A 177 7.28 -4.97 -13.81
CA ILE A 177 7.16 -5.64 -15.12
C ILE A 177 6.49 -6.99 -14.93
N LEU A 178 5.22 -7.07 -15.34
CA LEU A 178 4.42 -8.29 -15.33
C LEU A 178 4.99 -9.30 -16.35
N LYS A 179 4.89 -10.59 -16.02
CA LYS A 179 5.09 -11.68 -16.99
C LYS A 179 4.09 -11.59 -18.14
N GLN A 180 4.41 -12.27 -19.25
CA GLN A 180 3.49 -12.31 -20.39
C GLN A 180 2.20 -13.08 -20.06
N ALA A 181 1.13 -12.81 -20.81
CA ALA A 181 -0.19 -13.39 -20.55
C ALA A 181 -0.16 -14.94 -20.45
N ASP A 182 0.61 -15.60 -21.32
CA ASP A 182 0.72 -17.07 -21.32
C ASP A 182 1.48 -17.60 -20.09
N GLU A 183 2.47 -16.88 -19.59
CA GLU A 183 3.20 -17.24 -18.37
C GLU A 183 2.31 -17.09 -17.14
N VAL A 184 1.57 -15.98 -17.05
CA VAL A 184 0.60 -15.75 -15.96
C VAL A 184 -0.51 -16.80 -16.01
N ALA A 185 -1.01 -17.12 -17.20
CA ALA A 185 -1.98 -18.19 -17.40
C ALA A 185 -1.44 -19.54 -16.92
N SER A 186 -0.18 -19.87 -17.22
CA SER A 186 0.44 -21.10 -16.71
C SER A 186 0.48 -21.15 -15.19
N ILE A 187 0.85 -20.04 -14.53
CA ILE A 187 0.88 -19.94 -13.06
C ILE A 187 -0.52 -20.18 -12.46
N LEU A 188 -1.55 -19.51 -12.99
CA LEU A 188 -2.92 -19.67 -12.53
C LEU A 188 -3.43 -21.11 -12.74
N GLY A 189 -3.16 -21.69 -13.92
CA GLY A 189 -3.54 -23.07 -14.24
C GLY A 189 -2.85 -24.10 -13.36
N GLU A 190 -1.56 -23.92 -13.06
CA GLU A 190 -0.79 -24.77 -12.14
C GLU A 190 -1.34 -24.73 -10.71
N ALA A 191 -1.88 -23.59 -10.28
CA ALA A 191 -2.58 -23.44 -9.00
C ALA A 191 -4.03 -23.96 -9.02
N GLY A 192 -4.50 -24.53 -10.13
CA GLY A 192 -5.84 -25.12 -10.26
C GLY A 192 -6.95 -24.14 -10.60
N ILE A 193 -6.62 -22.93 -11.05
CA ILE A 193 -7.58 -21.92 -11.51
C ILE A 193 -7.75 -22.03 -13.03
N SER A 194 -9.00 -22.06 -13.49
CA SER A 194 -9.41 -21.82 -14.88
C SER A 194 -10.03 -20.42 -15.01
N ARG A 195 -10.25 -19.93 -16.24
CA ARG A 195 -10.79 -18.57 -16.45
C ARG A 195 -12.26 -18.43 -16.04
N GLU A 196 -12.97 -19.55 -15.92
CA GLU A 196 -14.41 -19.65 -15.63
C GLU A 196 -14.73 -19.85 -14.14
N ASP A 197 -13.73 -20.19 -13.33
CA ASP A 197 -13.85 -20.32 -11.87
C ASP A 197 -14.16 -18.97 -11.23
N SER A 198 -14.81 -18.98 -10.07
CA SER A 198 -14.99 -17.79 -9.25
C SER A 198 -13.82 -17.65 -8.28
N VAL A 199 -13.22 -16.47 -8.19
CA VAL A 199 -12.00 -16.24 -7.40
C VAL A 199 -12.15 -15.02 -6.51
N VAL A 200 -12.02 -15.23 -5.19
CA VAL A 200 -11.94 -14.17 -4.18
C VAL A 200 -10.48 -13.95 -3.83
N ILE A 201 -9.97 -12.78 -4.19
CA ILE A 201 -8.57 -12.42 -4.04
C ILE A 201 -8.40 -11.63 -2.75
N TYR A 202 -7.47 -12.04 -1.90
CA TYR A 202 -7.07 -11.28 -0.72
C TYR A 202 -5.56 -11.25 -0.58
N GLY A 203 -5.06 -10.27 0.16
CA GLY A 203 -3.65 -10.25 0.54
C GLY A 203 -3.18 -8.89 1.01
N GLU A 204 -2.14 -8.90 1.83
CA GLU A 204 -1.52 -7.69 2.37
C GLU A 204 -0.11 -7.50 1.79
N CYS A 205 0.20 -6.30 1.32
CA CYS A 205 1.59 -5.95 0.99
C CYS A 205 2.30 -5.29 2.17
N LEU A 206 2.78 -6.08 3.12
CA LEU A 206 3.58 -5.56 4.24
C LEU A 206 4.80 -4.73 3.76
N PRO A 207 5.59 -5.17 2.76
CA PRO A 207 6.70 -4.36 2.23
C PRO A 207 6.26 -3.05 1.58
N CYS A 208 4.99 -2.92 1.17
CA CYS A 208 4.46 -1.72 0.50
C CYS A 208 3.80 -0.71 1.46
N GLY A 209 3.68 -1.03 2.75
CA GLY A 209 2.95 -0.24 3.74
C GLY A 209 1.60 -0.83 4.19
N GLY A 210 1.30 -2.07 3.79
CA GLY A 210 0.05 -2.78 4.09
C GLY A 210 -1.10 -2.45 3.13
N GLY A 211 -2.26 -3.06 3.39
CA GLY A 211 -3.49 -2.86 2.60
C GLY A 211 -3.55 -3.66 1.29
N PRO A 212 -4.60 -3.43 0.47
CA PRO A 212 -5.05 -4.36 -0.58
C PRO A 212 -4.30 -4.22 -1.89
N SER A 213 -3.16 -3.49 -1.95
CA SER A 213 -2.52 -3.14 -3.22
C SER A 213 -2.10 -4.34 -4.07
N VAL A 214 -1.80 -5.48 -3.43
CA VAL A 214 -1.49 -6.74 -4.13
C VAL A 214 -2.76 -7.39 -4.66
N ALA A 215 -3.82 -7.45 -3.85
CA ALA A 215 -5.10 -8.01 -4.24
C ALA A 215 -5.74 -7.21 -5.38
N THR A 216 -5.75 -5.87 -5.32
CA THR A 216 -6.31 -5.03 -6.39
C THR A 216 -5.50 -5.12 -7.69
N TYR A 217 -4.18 -5.35 -7.60
CA TYR A 217 -3.34 -5.52 -8.78
C TYR A 217 -3.53 -6.89 -9.43
N VAL A 218 -3.61 -7.97 -8.65
CA VAL A 218 -3.93 -9.31 -9.16
C VAL A 218 -5.34 -9.33 -9.73
N TYR A 219 -6.31 -8.65 -9.10
CA TYR A 219 -7.63 -8.43 -9.68
C TYR A 219 -7.54 -7.78 -11.06
N TRP A 220 -6.84 -6.64 -11.18
CA TRP A 220 -6.63 -5.97 -12.47
C TRP A 220 -6.00 -6.89 -13.52
N MET A 221 -4.99 -7.67 -13.12
CA MET A 221 -4.31 -8.63 -13.98
C MET A 221 -5.29 -9.70 -14.48
N MET A 222 -6.08 -10.31 -13.59
CA MET A 222 -7.07 -11.32 -13.96
C MET A 222 -8.16 -10.75 -14.88
N LYS A 223 -8.67 -9.54 -14.60
CA LYS A 223 -9.60 -8.84 -15.52
C LYS A 223 -8.97 -8.61 -16.90
N SER A 224 -7.69 -8.24 -16.95
CA SER A 224 -6.93 -8.04 -18.19
C SER A 224 -6.68 -9.34 -18.96
N LEU A 225 -6.78 -10.50 -18.31
CA LEU A 225 -6.75 -11.83 -18.94
C LEU A 225 -8.15 -12.38 -19.28
N GLY A 226 -9.19 -11.56 -19.13
CA GLY A 226 -10.57 -11.94 -19.43
C GLY A 226 -11.23 -12.82 -18.37
N HIS A 227 -10.71 -12.81 -17.14
CA HIS A 227 -11.33 -13.49 -16.00
C HIS A 227 -12.51 -12.65 -15.50
N GLU A 228 -13.73 -13.16 -15.66
CA GLU A 228 -14.93 -12.38 -15.36
C GLU A 228 -15.29 -12.42 -13.87
N LYS A 229 -15.22 -13.60 -13.25
CA LYS A 229 -15.63 -13.86 -11.87
C LYS A 229 -14.47 -13.70 -10.87
N ALA A 230 -13.89 -12.50 -10.84
CA ALA A 230 -12.90 -12.14 -9.82
C ALA A 230 -13.52 -11.09 -8.89
N ILE A 231 -13.25 -11.20 -7.60
CA ILE A 231 -13.68 -10.24 -6.57
C ILE A 231 -12.55 -10.07 -5.54
N VAL A 232 -12.43 -8.92 -4.90
CA VAL A 232 -11.43 -8.67 -3.83
C VAL A 232 -12.10 -8.79 -2.47
N LEU A 233 -11.46 -9.42 -1.49
CA LEU A 233 -11.95 -9.45 -0.11
C LEU A 233 -11.72 -8.09 0.58
N ASP A 234 -12.72 -7.56 1.30
CA ASP A 234 -12.61 -6.33 2.11
C ASP A 234 -11.90 -6.60 3.46
N GLY A 235 -10.69 -7.13 3.39
CA GLY A 235 -9.88 -7.44 4.56
C GLY A 235 -8.70 -8.36 4.27
N THR A 236 -8.01 -8.72 5.34
CA THR A 236 -6.88 -9.65 5.32
C THR A 236 -7.22 -10.97 6.03
N ALA A 237 -6.31 -11.95 5.97
CA ALA A 237 -6.44 -13.17 6.79
C ALA A 237 -6.46 -12.86 8.30
N GLU A 238 -5.79 -11.79 8.76
CA GLU A 238 -5.85 -11.36 10.16
C GLU A 238 -7.22 -10.77 10.53
N ASP A 239 -7.82 -9.99 9.63
CA ASP A 239 -9.20 -9.50 9.81
C ASP A 239 -10.19 -10.67 9.90
N TRP A 240 -10.04 -11.65 9.00
CA TRP A 240 -10.84 -12.88 8.98
C TRP A 240 -10.73 -13.67 10.29
N ALA A 241 -9.50 -13.91 10.77
CA ALA A 241 -9.25 -14.58 12.04
C ALA A 241 -9.88 -13.82 13.23
N THR A 242 -9.76 -12.49 13.22
CA THR A 242 -10.33 -11.62 14.27
C THR A 242 -11.86 -11.66 14.26
N ALA A 243 -12.48 -11.82 13.09
CA ALA A 243 -13.92 -12.02 12.94
C ALA A 243 -14.40 -13.41 13.41
N GLY A 244 -13.47 -14.32 13.73
CA GLY A 244 -13.76 -15.69 14.16
C GLY A 244 -13.82 -16.70 13.02
N GLY A 245 -13.41 -16.30 11.82
CA GLY A 245 -13.31 -17.18 10.66
C GLY A 245 -12.17 -18.19 10.81
N ALA A 246 -12.32 -19.35 10.16
CA ALA A 246 -11.35 -20.43 10.25
C ALA A 246 -10.09 -20.14 9.43
N THR A 247 -8.92 -20.46 9.98
CA THR A 247 -7.62 -20.18 9.37
C THR A 247 -6.71 -21.40 9.40
N SER A 248 -5.83 -21.49 8.43
CA SER A 248 -4.82 -22.54 8.31
C SER A 248 -3.40 -21.96 8.27
N GLY A 249 -2.43 -22.74 8.76
CA GLY A 249 -1.00 -22.45 8.59
C GLY A 249 -0.41 -22.95 7.27
N SER A 250 -1.22 -23.61 6.43
CA SER A 250 -0.85 -24.09 5.10
C SER A 250 -1.97 -23.84 4.10
N ALA A 251 -1.61 -23.46 2.88
CA ALA A 251 -2.54 -23.32 1.77
C ALA A 251 -3.00 -24.67 1.21
N GLU A 252 -4.20 -24.69 0.63
CA GLU A 252 -4.75 -25.83 -0.09
C GLU A 252 -4.03 -26.01 -1.44
N VAL A 253 -4.01 -27.26 -1.93
CA VAL A 253 -3.42 -27.59 -3.24
C VAL A 253 -4.50 -28.17 -4.14
N LEU A 254 -4.94 -27.38 -5.12
CA LEU A 254 -5.94 -27.80 -6.08
C LEU A 254 -5.30 -28.58 -7.25
N PRO A 255 -6.05 -29.50 -7.89
CA PRO A 255 -5.60 -30.13 -9.13
C PRO A 255 -5.39 -29.10 -10.24
N ARG A 256 -4.26 -29.19 -10.95
CA ARG A 256 -3.95 -28.33 -12.10
C ARG A 256 -5.11 -28.29 -13.11
N LYS A 257 -5.43 -27.09 -13.59
CA LYS A 257 -6.35 -26.83 -14.68
C LYS A 257 -5.64 -26.21 -15.87
N GLU A 258 -6.34 -26.15 -17.00
CA GLU A 258 -5.94 -25.32 -18.13
C GLU A 258 -6.53 -23.91 -17.94
N TYR A 259 -5.68 -22.89 -18.01
CA TYR A 259 -6.11 -21.49 -18.03
C TYR A 259 -5.88 -20.94 -19.44
N ILE A 260 -6.96 -20.61 -20.15
CA ILE A 260 -6.88 -20.03 -21.50
C ILE A 260 -7.18 -18.53 -21.40
N PRO A 261 -6.16 -17.64 -21.52
CA PRO A 261 -6.37 -16.21 -21.38
C PRO A 261 -7.13 -15.64 -22.57
N LEU A 262 -8.04 -14.70 -22.31
CA LEU A 262 -8.68 -13.86 -23.32
C LEU A 262 -8.25 -12.41 -23.05
N VAL A 263 -7.09 -12.03 -23.59
CA VAL A 263 -6.47 -10.73 -23.30
C VAL A 263 -7.41 -9.59 -23.64
N ASN A 264 -7.68 -8.76 -22.64
CA ASN A 264 -8.56 -7.61 -22.70
C ASN A 264 -7.77 -6.33 -22.43
N SER A 265 -7.57 -5.51 -23.48
CA SER A 265 -6.84 -4.25 -23.37
C SER A 265 -7.62 -3.12 -22.70
N ASN A 266 -8.89 -3.31 -22.35
CA ASN A 266 -9.73 -2.22 -21.83
C ASN A 266 -9.29 -1.70 -20.47
N HIS A 267 -8.54 -2.49 -19.69
CA HIS A 267 -8.07 -2.11 -18.35
C HIS A 267 -6.68 -1.46 -18.34
N THR A 268 -6.03 -1.36 -19.50
CA THR A 268 -4.66 -0.86 -19.65
C THR A 268 -4.62 0.26 -20.67
N ALA A 269 -4.06 1.41 -20.31
CA ALA A 269 -3.88 2.52 -21.24
C ALA A 269 -2.60 2.34 -22.06
N THR A 270 -2.60 2.91 -23.26
CA THR A 270 -1.42 3.00 -24.13
C THR A 270 -0.81 4.39 -24.07
N PHE A 271 0.47 4.50 -24.43
CA PHE A 271 1.15 5.79 -24.58
C PHE A 271 0.36 6.78 -25.46
N ASP A 272 -0.18 6.31 -26.59
CA ASP A 272 -0.96 7.16 -27.51
C ASP A 272 -2.24 7.70 -26.87
N LEU A 273 -2.94 6.89 -26.08
CA LEU A 273 -4.13 7.34 -25.35
C LEU A 273 -3.76 8.42 -24.33
N VAL A 274 -2.67 8.21 -23.57
CA VAL A 274 -2.19 9.18 -22.56
C VAL A 274 -1.74 10.48 -23.22
N LYS A 275 -1.00 10.40 -24.34
CA LYS A 275 -0.51 11.56 -25.09
C LYS A 275 -1.61 12.32 -25.81
N SER A 276 -2.75 11.70 -26.09
CA SER A 276 -3.84 12.29 -26.87
C SER A 276 -4.46 13.55 -26.24
N GLY A 277 -4.34 13.72 -24.92
CA GLY A 277 -4.99 14.80 -24.17
C GLY A 277 -6.50 14.63 -24.01
N GLN A 278 -7.06 13.46 -24.35
CA GLN A 278 -8.49 13.15 -24.28
C GLN A 278 -8.91 12.46 -22.97
N VAL A 279 -7.95 12.19 -22.09
CA VAL A 279 -8.15 11.46 -20.83
C VAL A 279 -7.76 12.32 -19.64
N GLN A 280 -8.36 12.04 -18.49
CA GLN A 280 -7.95 12.59 -17.20
C GLN A 280 -6.85 11.71 -16.63
N ILE A 281 -5.72 12.29 -16.23
CA ILE A 281 -4.57 11.51 -15.78
C ILE A 281 -4.41 11.70 -14.27
N ILE A 282 -4.29 10.59 -13.54
CA ILE A 282 -4.06 10.56 -12.11
C ILE A 282 -2.68 9.96 -11.84
N ASP A 283 -1.87 10.73 -11.11
CA ASP A 283 -0.62 10.26 -10.53
C ASP A 283 -0.87 9.83 -9.08
N ALA A 284 -0.85 8.52 -8.85
CA ALA A 284 -1.15 7.93 -7.54
C ALA A 284 0.09 7.75 -6.66
N ARG A 285 1.23 8.34 -7.05
CA ARG A 285 2.46 8.37 -6.24
C ARG A 285 2.35 9.39 -5.11
N THR A 286 3.33 9.39 -4.22
CA THR A 286 3.36 10.34 -3.11
C THR A 286 3.56 11.78 -3.60
N PRO A 287 3.12 12.81 -2.84
CA PRO A 287 3.31 14.21 -3.24
C PRO A 287 4.78 14.61 -3.51
N PRO A 288 5.79 14.11 -2.75
CA PRO A 288 7.19 14.34 -3.10
C PRO A 288 7.58 13.76 -4.47
N GLU A 289 7.15 12.54 -4.80
CA GLU A 289 7.41 11.93 -6.12
C GLU A 289 6.75 12.71 -7.25
N PHE A 290 5.51 13.16 -7.05
CA PHE A 290 4.81 14.01 -8.00
C PHE A 290 5.58 15.32 -8.28
N ALA A 291 6.10 15.95 -7.22
CA ALA A 291 6.86 17.20 -7.31
C ALA A 291 8.22 17.02 -8.03
N MET A 292 8.80 15.81 -8.04
CA MET A 292 10.03 15.52 -8.78
C MET A 292 9.83 15.39 -10.29
N GLY A 293 8.58 15.30 -10.76
CA GLY A 293 8.24 15.19 -12.17
C GLY A 293 7.12 14.19 -12.39
N THR A 294 6.24 14.49 -13.33
CA THR A 294 5.03 13.72 -13.59
C THR A 294 4.62 13.83 -15.06
N ILE A 295 3.60 13.07 -15.47
CA ILE A 295 2.99 13.21 -16.79
C ILE A 295 2.28 14.58 -16.87
N PRO A 296 2.56 15.43 -17.87
CA PRO A 296 1.93 16.73 -18.01
C PRO A 296 0.40 16.64 -18.02
N GLY A 297 -0.26 17.52 -17.25
CA GLY A 297 -1.72 17.54 -17.12
C GLY A 297 -2.29 16.54 -16.12
N SER A 298 -1.45 15.74 -15.44
CA SER A 298 -1.92 14.85 -14.38
C SER A 298 -2.30 15.58 -13.09
N VAL A 299 -3.23 14.98 -12.35
CA VAL A 299 -3.65 15.39 -11.01
C VAL A 299 -3.00 14.46 -10.00
N SER A 300 -2.39 15.04 -8.95
CA SER A 300 -1.85 14.26 -7.84
C SER A 300 -3.00 13.72 -6.97
N MET A 301 -3.06 12.39 -6.82
CA MET A 301 -4.01 11.71 -5.93
C MET A 301 -3.32 10.49 -5.32
N PRO A 302 -2.50 10.68 -4.27
CA PRO A 302 -1.79 9.57 -3.62
C PRO A 302 -2.76 8.45 -3.24
N TYR A 303 -2.37 7.19 -3.42
CA TYR A 303 -3.26 6.05 -3.21
C TYR A 303 -3.84 5.98 -1.79
N GLU A 304 -3.18 6.53 -0.77
CA GLU A 304 -3.73 6.63 0.58
C GLU A 304 -5.04 7.45 0.65
N SER A 305 -5.30 8.31 -0.35
CA SER A 305 -6.51 9.14 -0.41
C SER A 305 -7.78 8.29 -0.46
N VAL A 306 -7.71 7.12 -1.09
CA VAL A 306 -8.84 6.18 -1.23
C VAL A 306 -8.88 5.11 -0.13
N LEU A 307 -8.00 5.22 0.88
CA LEU A 307 -7.91 4.29 2.00
C LEU A 307 -8.34 4.92 3.33
N ALA A 308 -8.89 4.08 4.20
CA ALA A 308 -9.08 4.33 5.62
C ALA A 308 -8.64 3.06 6.37
N ASP A 309 -7.71 3.19 7.32
CA ASP A 309 -7.19 2.06 8.10
C ASP A 309 -6.75 0.88 7.22
N LYS A 310 -6.02 1.19 6.14
CA LYS A 310 -5.54 0.25 5.11
C LYS A 310 -6.63 -0.48 4.29
N LYS A 311 -7.92 -0.18 4.46
CA LYS A 311 -9.03 -0.71 3.64
C LYS A 311 -9.55 0.35 2.68
N ILE A 312 -10.22 -0.07 1.60
CA ILE A 312 -10.88 0.85 0.66
C ILE A 312 -11.96 1.61 1.42
N THR A 313 -11.87 2.94 1.42
CA THR A 313 -12.82 3.78 2.16
C THR A 313 -14.22 3.75 1.55
N GLY A 314 -15.22 4.23 2.29
CA GLY A 314 -16.62 4.25 1.86
C GLY A 314 -16.89 5.20 0.68
N GLU A 315 -17.94 4.91 -0.08
CA GLU A 315 -18.27 5.63 -1.33
C GLU A 315 -18.49 7.14 -1.12
N ASP A 316 -19.06 7.58 0.00
CA ASP A 316 -19.20 9.02 0.33
C ASP A 316 -17.86 9.76 0.33
N ARG A 317 -16.81 9.12 0.85
CA ARG A 317 -15.46 9.70 0.83
C ARG A 317 -14.84 9.61 -0.55
N LEU A 318 -15.08 8.54 -1.29
CA LEU A 318 -14.61 8.41 -2.68
C LEU A 318 -15.25 9.45 -3.59
N ASP A 319 -16.54 9.78 -3.42
CA ASP A 319 -17.21 10.87 -4.12
C ASP A 319 -16.50 12.21 -3.89
N MET A 320 -16.08 12.48 -2.64
CA MET A 320 -15.29 13.66 -2.33
C MET A 320 -13.90 13.62 -2.96
N VAL A 321 -13.20 12.49 -2.90
CA VAL A 321 -11.85 12.34 -3.46
C VAL A 321 -11.87 12.52 -4.99
N PHE A 322 -12.89 11.98 -5.66
CA PHE A 322 -13.03 12.00 -7.11
C PHE A 322 -13.80 13.21 -7.65
N MET A 323 -14.21 14.17 -6.80
CA MET A 323 -15.06 15.31 -7.20
C MET A 323 -14.48 16.18 -8.34
N VAL A 324 -13.16 16.15 -8.51
CA VAL A 324 -12.45 16.89 -9.56
C VAL A 324 -12.53 16.22 -10.93
N LEU A 325 -12.96 14.96 -10.97
CA LEU A 325 -13.01 14.15 -12.19
C LEU A 325 -14.39 14.25 -12.84
N ASN A 326 -14.39 14.21 -14.17
CA ASN A 326 -15.58 14.08 -14.98
C ASN A 326 -15.82 12.60 -15.32
N LYS A 327 -16.90 12.02 -14.82
CA LYS A 327 -17.25 10.61 -15.04
C LYS A 327 -17.50 10.23 -16.51
N ASN A 328 -17.78 11.22 -17.38
CA ASN A 328 -17.99 11.01 -18.82
C ASN A 328 -16.68 11.01 -19.63
N GLN A 329 -15.53 11.20 -18.98
CA GLN A 329 -14.21 11.15 -19.62
C GLN A 329 -13.40 10.00 -19.04
N PRO A 330 -12.69 9.22 -19.87
CA PRO A 330 -11.84 8.15 -19.36
C PRO A 330 -10.77 8.68 -18.41
N VAL A 331 -10.45 7.86 -17.42
CA VAL A 331 -9.43 8.15 -16.41
C VAL A 331 -8.27 7.19 -16.59
N VAL A 332 -7.05 7.71 -16.62
CA VAL A 332 -5.83 6.92 -16.62
C VAL A 332 -5.12 7.12 -15.29
N VAL A 333 -4.82 6.03 -14.60
CA VAL A 333 -4.08 6.04 -13.33
C VAL A 333 -2.71 5.43 -13.52
N PHE A 334 -1.67 6.05 -12.97
CA PHE A 334 -0.33 5.47 -12.99
C PHE A 334 0.38 5.59 -11.65
N THR A 335 1.37 4.71 -11.46
CA THR A 335 2.41 4.78 -10.43
C THR A 335 3.72 4.23 -11.02
N ASN A 336 4.76 4.06 -10.21
CA ASN A 336 6.03 3.49 -10.68
C ASN A 336 5.93 1.99 -11.03
N THR A 337 5.20 1.20 -10.22
CA THR A 337 5.10 -0.27 -10.36
C THR A 337 3.68 -0.76 -10.65
N GLY A 338 2.70 0.14 -10.70
CA GLY A 338 1.29 -0.21 -10.93
C GLY A 338 0.53 -0.66 -9.68
N MET A 339 1.19 -1.32 -8.71
CA MET A 339 0.56 -1.87 -7.49
C MET A 339 -0.29 -0.84 -6.74
N LYS A 340 0.32 0.27 -6.32
CA LYS A 340 -0.39 1.36 -5.61
C LYS A 340 -1.40 2.07 -6.50
N GLY A 341 -1.12 2.15 -7.81
CA GLY A 341 -2.05 2.71 -8.79
C GLY A 341 -3.32 1.86 -8.93
N SER A 342 -3.20 0.53 -8.82
CA SER A 342 -4.33 -0.39 -8.90
C SER A 342 -5.36 -0.15 -7.80
N VAL A 343 -4.96 0.35 -6.63
CA VAL A 343 -5.89 0.70 -5.54
C VAL A 343 -6.81 1.85 -5.95
N VAL A 344 -6.23 2.90 -6.55
CA VAL A 344 -7.00 4.06 -7.05
C VAL A 344 -7.85 3.66 -8.26
N TRP A 345 -7.30 2.89 -9.19
CA TRP A 345 -8.04 2.36 -10.34
C TRP A 345 -9.22 1.49 -9.90
N PHE A 346 -9.02 0.60 -8.93
CA PHE A 346 -10.06 -0.27 -8.40
C PHE A 346 -11.19 0.55 -7.76
N ALA A 347 -10.84 1.56 -6.95
CA ALA A 347 -11.83 2.47 -6.37
C ALA A 347 -12.59 3.29 -7.43
N LEU A 348 -11.94 3.72 -8.52
CA LEU A 348 -12.60 4.40 -9.63
C LEU A 348 -13.59 3.49 -10.37
N GLU A 349 -13.19 2.26 -10.68
CA GLU A 349 -14.05 1.25 -11.29
C GLU A 349 -15.26 0.94 -10.40
N MET A 350 -15.03 0.78 -9.09
CA MET A 350 -16.07 0.59 -8.08
C MET A 350 -17.11 1.72 -8.11
N MET A 351 -16.64 2.96 -8.23
CA MET A 351 -17.47 4.16 -8.36
C MET A 351 -18.06 4.36 -9.77
N GLY A 352 -17.77 3.49 -10.73
CA GLY A 352 -18.35 3.51 -12.08
C GLY A 352 -17.67 4.44 -13.09
N TYR A 353 -16.40 4.79 -12.89
CA TYR A 353 -15.58 5.48 -13.90
C TYR A 353 -15.05 4.47 -14.94
N ASP A 354 -14.80 4.91 -16.18
CA ASP A 354 -14.00 4.16 -17.17
C ASP A 354 -12.52 4.39 -16.87
N ALA A 355 -11.90 3.51 -16.08
CA ALA A 355 -10.54 3.68 -15.60
C ALA A 355 -9.57 2.65 -16.20
N ARG A 356 -8.36 3.11 -16.50
CA ARG A 356 -7.28 2.27 -17.04
C ARG A 356 -5.98 2.47 -16.25
N LEU A 357 -5.24 1.40 -16.01
CA LEU A 357 -3.89 1.49 -15.48
C LEU A 357 -2.86 1.78 -16.58
N TYR A 358 -1.83 2.54 -16.22
CA TYR A 358 -0.74 2.88 -17.12
C TYR A 358 0.63 2.77 -16.44
N SER A 359 1.63 2.38 -17.23
CA SER A 359 3.01 2.26 -16.76
C SER A 359 3.74 3.59 -16.89
N TYR A 360 4.24 4.14 -15.77
CA TYR A 360 5.08 5.34 -15.83
C TYR A 360 6.42 5.06 -16.54
N GLN A 361 6.93 3.83 -16.49
CA GLN A 361 8.14 3.45 -17.22
C GLN A 361 7.94 3.54 -18.73
N ASP A 362 6.75 3.16 -19.24
CA ASP A 362 6.39 3.32 -20.65
C ASP A 362 6.41 4.81 -21.06
N TRP A 363 5.89 5.70 -20.22
CA TRP A 363 6.01 7.15 -20.47
C TRP A 363 7.46 7.60 -20.58
N MET A 364 8.29 7.21 -19.61
CA MET A 364 9.70 7.61 -19.58
C MET A 364 10.50 7.05 -20.77
N ALA A 365 10.20 5.84 -21.21
CA ALA A 365 10.83 5.23 -22.38
C ALA A 365 10.47 5.98 -23.67
N ASN A 366 9.21 6.37 -23.84
CA ASN A 366 8.73 7.10 -25.03
C ASN A 366 9.07 8.61 -25.02
N GLN A 367 9.60 9.14 -23.91
CA GLN A 367 10.11 10.52 -23.81
C GLN A 367 11.54 10.67 -24.38
N GLN A 368 12.28 9.58 -24.54
CA GLN A 368 13.62 9.65 -25.12
C GLN A 368 13.51 9.92 -26.62
N PRO A 369 14.09 11.01 -27.15
CA PRO A 369 14.11 11.22 -28.59
C PRO A 369 14.84 10.05 -29.25
N ASP A 370 14.28 9.59 -30.37
CA ASP A 370 14.84 8.54 -31.21
C ASP A 370 16.29 8.93 -31.57
N LEU A 371 17.28 8.32 -30.93
CA LEU A 371 18.70 8.43 -31.33
C LEU A 371 18.98 7.64 -32.62
N ARG A 372 17.99 7.53 -33.51
CA ARG A 372 18.16 6.95 -34.84
C ARG A 372 18.88 7.96 -35.72
N GLU A 373 20.18 7.69 -35.84
CA GLU A 373 21.06 8.05 -36.95
C GLU A 373 20.99 9.53 -37.39
N VAL A 374 21.78 10.36 -36.71
CA VAL A 374 22.44 11.45 -37.44
C VAL A 374 23.42 10.77 -38.39
N ASP A 375 22.96 10.53 -39.62
CA ASP A 375 23.75 10.03 -40.72
C ASP A 375 25.03 10.88 -40.83
N GLY A 376 26.15 10.28 -40.42
CA GLY A 376 27.50 10.82 -40.53
C GLY A 376 28.01 10.81 -41.96
N SER A 377 27.17 11.23 -42.92
CA SER A 377 27.53 11.38 -44.33
C SER A 377 27.10 12.74 -44.90
N GLY A 378 27.18 13.79 -44.07
CA GLY A 378 27.27 15.16 -44.57
C GLY A 378 28.65 15.41 -45.16
N GLY A 379 28.78 15.20 -46.47
CA GLY A 379 30.03 15.23 -47.22
C GLY A 379 30.89 16.49 -47.00
N LEU A 380 32.20 16.25 -46.93
CA LEU A 380 33.22 17.25 -47.19
C LEU A 380 33.05 17.76 -48.63
N ASN A 381 32.50 18.97 -48.79
CA ASN A 381 32.74 19.76 -49.98
C ASN A 381 33.71 20.88 -49.63
N GLU A 382 34.98 20.64 -49.99
CA GLU A 382 35.97 21.68 -50.25
C GLU A 382 35.51 22.58 -51.41
N THR A 383 36.05 23.81 -51.44
CA THR A 383 36.01 24.84 -52.51
C THR A 383 34.66 25.56 -52.72
N ALA A 384 34.57 26.88 -52.85
CA ALA A 384 35.54 27.89 -53.32
C ALA A 384 35.14 29.32 -52.89
N ILE A 385 36.18 30.13 -52.61
CA ILE A 385 36.31 31.62 -52.70
C ILE A 385 35.46 32.48 -51.78
#